data_AF-A0A3M5D622-F1
#
_entry.id   AF-A0A3M5D622-F1
#
_cell.length_a   1.000
_cell.length_b   1.000
_cell.length_c   1.000
_cell.angle_alpha   90.00
_cell.angle_beta   90.00
_cell.angle_gamma   90.00
#
_symmetry.space_group_name_H-M   'P 1'
#
loop_
_entity.id
_entity.type
_entity.pdbx_description
1 polymer ?
#
loop_
_entity_poly.entity_id
_entity_poly.type
_entity_poly.pdbx_seq_one_letter_code
_entity_poly.pdbx_strand_id
1 'polypeptide(L)'
;QPIVAHLALKPTSSITTPGRSIDTAGEPVDMITKGRHDPCVGIRATPIAEAMMAIVLLDQLLRQRGQNADVRVDTPVLPQL
;
A
#
# COMPACT_ATOMS: atom_id res chain seq x y z
N GLN A 1 4.33 -21.46 -3.06
CA GLN A 1 2.90 -21.08 -2.84
C GLN A 1 2.67 -19.63 -3.29
N PRO A 2 1.46 -19.25 -3.74
CA PRO A 2 1.15 -17.85 -4.08
C PRO A 2 1.09 -16.96 -2.85
N ILE A 3 1.51 -15.71 -3.00
CA ILE A 3 1.37 -14.67 -1.96
C ILE A 3 0.11 -13.87 -2.27
N VAL A 4 -0.83 -13.83 -1.31
CA VAL A 4 -2.11 -13.12 -1.44
C VAL A 4 -2.20 -12.04 -0.37
N ALA A 5 -2.50 -10.81 -0.78
CA ALA A 5 -2.70 -9.68 0.13
C ALA A 5 -4.06 -9.02 -0.13
N HIS A 6 -4.73 -8.61 0.95
CA HIS A 6 -5.97 -7.85 0.90
C HIS A 6 -5.75 -6.46 1.48
N LEU A 7 -6.30 -5.45 0.82
CA LEU A 7 -6.18 -4.05 1.21
C LEU A 7 -7.57 -3.44 1.36
N ALA A 8 -7.83 -2.83 2.53
CA ALA A 8 -9.00 -2.00 2.75
C ALA A 8 -8.61 -0.53 2.59
N LEU A 9 -9.40 0.22 1.82
CA LEU A 9 -9.22 1.66 1.65
C LEU A 9 -10.41 2.39 2.24
N LYS A 10 -10.11 3.44 3.01
CA LYS A 10 -11.14 4.39 3.44
C LYS A 10 -11.72 5.14 2.23
N PRO A 11 -12.95 5.66 2.33
CA PRO A 11 -13.47 6.62 1.35
C PRO A 11 -12.58 7.86 1.21
N THR A 12 -12.75 8.57 0.09
CA THR A 12 -12.04 9.82 -0.16
C THR A 12 -12.42 10.87 0.89
N SER A 13 -11.43 11.61 1.40
CA SER A 13 -11.69 12.63 2.43
C SER A 13 -12.43 13.83 1.87
N SER A 14 -12.20 14.14 0.59
CA SER A 14 -12.75 15.30 -0.08
C SER A 14 -14.09 14.95 -0.69
N ILE A 15 -15.16 15.40 -0.04
CA ILE A 15 -16.55 15.19 -0.45
C ILE A 15 -17.27 16.53 -0.60
N THR A 16 -18.36 16.54 -1.36
CA THR A 16 -19.15 17.74 -1.62
C THR A 16 -20.08 18.11 -0.46
N THR A 17 -20.30 17.19 0.48
CA THR A 17 -21.06 17.44 1.70
C THR A 17 -20.22 18.25 2.70
N PRO A 18 -20.74 19.36 3.25
CA PRO A 18 -20.05 20.08 4.32
C PRO A 18 -19.77 19.17 5.52
N GLY A 19 -18.54 19.20 6.02
CA GLY A 19 -18.10 18.49 7.22
C GLY A 19 -17.50 19.45 8.23
N ARG A 20 -17.76 19.22 9.52
CA ARG A 20 -17.17 20.01 10.62
C ARG A 20 -15.69 19.65 10.76
N SER A 21 -14.84 20.66 10.88
CA SER A 21 -13.40 20.54 11.06
C SER A 21 -12.89 21.69 11.94
N ILE A 22 -11.57 21.74 12.14
CA ILE A 22 -10.85 22.87 12.70
C ILE A 22 -9.86 23.42 11.67
N ASP A 23 -9.54 24.71 11.76
CA ASP A 23 -8.45 25.32 11.00
C ASP A 23 -7.09 25.20 11.72
N THR A 24 -6.05 25.83 11.17
CA THR A 24 -4.70 25.80 11.75
C THR A 24 -4.55 26.65 13.03
N ALA A 25 -5.47 27.58 13.29
CA ALA A 25 -5.54 28.34 14.54
C ALA A 25 -6.33 27.58 15.62
N GLY A 26 -6.98 26.47 15.26
CA GLY A 26 -7.80 25.64 16.15
C GLY A 26 -9.27 26.08 16.21
N GLU A 27 -9.68 27.02 15.37
CA GLU A 27 -11.04 27.54 15.36
C GLU A 27 -11.98 26.61 14.56
N PRO A 28 -13.24 26.42 15.00
CA PRO A 28 -14.21 25.59 14.28
C PRO A 28 -14.52 26.13 12.88
N VAL A 29 -14.54 25.24 11.88
CA VAL A 29 -14.87 25.59 10.50
C VAL A 29 -15.71 24.50 9.82
N ASP A 30 -16.66 24.90 8.98
CA ASP A 30 -17.34 24.00 8.06
C ASP A 30 -16.53 23.85 6.77
N MET A 31 -15.92 22.69 6.59
CA MET A 31 -15.12 22.36 5.42
C MET A 31 -16.01 21.77 4.32
N ILE A 32 -16.01 22.41 3.15
CA ILE A 32 -16.59 21.87 1.93
C ILE A 32 -15.54 21.89 0.82
N THR A 33 -15.32 20.73 0.20
CA THR A 33 -14.41 20.64 -0.95
C THR A 33 -15.19 20.79 -2.26
N LYS A 34 -14.78 21.77 -3.08
CA LYS A 34 -15.38 22.07 -4.38
C LYS A 34 -14.42 21.63 -5.50
N GLY A 35 -14.98 21.19 -6.63
CA GLY A 35 -14.22 20.76 -7.80
C GLY A 35 -14.25 19.25 -8.02
N ARG A 36 -13.46 18.77 -8.99
CA ARG A 36 -13.43 17.36 -9.37
C ARG A 36 -12.51 16.57 -8.43
N HIS A 37 -13.08 15.62 -7.72
CA HIS A 37 -12.36 14.69 -6.83
C HIS A 37 -12.73 13.26 -7.17
N ASP A 38 -11.90 12.31 -6.78
CA ASP A 38 -12.18 10.90 -7.04
C ASP A 38 -13.35 10.43 -6.18
N PRO A 39 -14.40 9.84 -6.77
CA PRO A 39 -15.48 9.22 -6.00
C PRO A 39 -15.02 7.93 -5.31
N CYS A 40 -13.92 7.33 -5.80
CA CYS A 40 -13.30 6.14 -5.24
C CYS A 40 -11.80 6.16 -5.50
N VAL A 41 -10.98 6.22 -4.44
CA VAL A 41 -9.52 6.08 -4.55
C VAL A 41 -9.08 4.65 -4.83
N GLY A 42 -9.94 3.65 -4.54
CA GLY A 42 -9.60 2.24 -4.64
C GLY A 42 -9.17 1.82 -6.03
N ILE A 43 -9.81 2.35 -7.08
CA ILE A 43 -9.48 2.02 -8.49
C ILE A 43 -8.03 2.41 -8.81
N ARG A 44 -7.58 3.58 -8.33
CA ARG A 44 -6.19 4.02 -8.53
C ARG A 44 -5.22 3.38 -7.54
N ALA A 45 -5.71 2.90 -6.41
CA ALA A 45 -4.88 2.26 -5.39
C ALA A 45 -4.41 0.86 -5.80
N THR A 46 -5.18 0.12 -6.60
CA THR A 46 -4.81 -1.23 -7.06
C THR A 46 -3.43 -1.28 -7.75
N PRO A 47 -3.17 -0.51 -8.83
CA PRO A 47 -1.85 -0.55 -9.47
C PRO A 47 -0.72 -0.07 -8.55
N ILE A 48 -1.01 0.81 -7.59
CA ILE A 48 -0.04 1.23 -6.58
C ILE A 48 0.29 0.06 -5.65
N ALA A 49 -0.72 -0.68 -5.16
CA ALA A 49 -0.52 -1.82 -4.28
C ALA A 49 0.26 -2.96 -4.97
N GLU A 50 -0.02 -3.21 -6.25
CA GLU A 50 0.73 -4.18 -7.06
C GLU A 50 2.21 -3.81 -7.19
N ALA A 51 2.50 -2.54 -7.53
CA ALA A 51 3.87 -2.04 -7.60
C ALA A 51 4.59 -2.12 -6.25
N MET A 52 3.90 -1.77 -5.15
CA MET A 52 4.45 -1.87 -3.80
C MET A 52 4.76 -3.32 -3.42
N MET A 53 3.90 -4.27 -3.74
CA MET A 53 4.16 -5.70 -3.52
C MET A 53 5.41 -6.15 -4.29
N ALA A 54 5.53 -5.79 -5.56
CA ALA A 54 6.69 -6.15 -6.38
C ALA A 54 8.00 -5.58 -5.83
N ILE A 55 8.00 -4.31 -5.41
CA ILE A 55 9.17 -3.65 -4.81
C ILE A 55 9.56 -4.33 -3.50
N VAL A 56 8.60 -4.65 -2.63
CA VAL A 56 8.88 -5.33 -1.36
C VAL A 56 9.48 -6.72 -1.58
N LEU A 57 8.91 -7.50 -2.50
CA LEU A 57 9.44 -8.83 -2.81
C LEU A 57 10.85 -8.76 -3.42
N LEU A 58 11.11 -7.79 -4.29
CA LEU A 58 12.43 -7.58 -4.85
C LEU A 58 13.45 -7.19 -3.77
N ASP A 59 13.09 -6.30 -2.84
CA ASP A 59 13.95 -5.91 -1.72
C ASP A 59 14.31 -7.15 -0.86
N GLN A 60 13.32 -7.98 -0.51
CA GLN A 60 13.57 -9.20 0.25
C GLN A 60 14.48 -10.19 -0.50
N LEU A 61 14.27 -10.37 -1.81
CA LEU A 61 15.13 -11.20 -2.63
C LEU A 61 16.58 -10.70 -2.64
N LEU A 62 16.78 -9.39 -2.83
CA LEU A 62 18.11 -8.78 -2.88
C LEU A 62 18.81 -8.85 -1.52
N ARG A 63 18.08 -8.66 -0.41
CA ARG A 63 18.62 -8.85 0.96
C ARG A 63 19.07 -10.29 1.18
N GLN A 64 18.23 -11.26 0.84
CA GLN A 64 18.56 -12.67 0.98
C GLN A 64 19.80 -13.02 0.17
N ARG A 65 19.88 -12.53 -1.07
CA ARG A 65 21.06 -12.70 -1.91
C ARG A 65 22.30 -12.02 -1.31
N GLY A 66 22.19 -10.79 -0.83
CA GLY A 66 23.32 -10.07 -0.24
C GLY A 66 23.91 -10.74 1.01
N GLN A 67 23.08 -11.43 1.80
CA GLN A 67 23.53 -12.15 2.99
C GLN A 67 24.03 -13.57 2.69
N ASN A 68 23.38 -14.26 1.76
CA ASN A 68 23.53 -15.71 1.59
C ASN A 68 24.04 -16.14 0.21
N ALA A 69 24.47 -15.22 -0.67
CA ALA A 69 24.86 -15.53 -2.05
C ALA A 69 25.86 -16.70 -2.17
N ASP A 70 26.83 -16.76 -1.26
CA ASP A 70 27.92 -17.73 -1.30
C ASP A 70 27.72 -18.91 -0.33
N VAL A 71 26.61 -18.93 0.40
CA VAL A 71 26.32 -19.98 1.37
C VAL A 71 25.93 -21.26 0.62
N ARG A 72 26.77 -22.29 0.76
CA ARG A 72 26.49 -23.65 0.29
C ARG A 72 26.10 -24.51 1.48
N VAL A 73 25.03 -25.28 1.34
CA VAL A 73 24.59 -26.24 2.36
C VAL A 73 24.53 -27.63 1.73
N ASP A 74 24.93 -28.64 2.51
CA ASP A 74 24.85 -30.05 2.10
C ASP A 74 23.41 -30.60 2.21
N THR A 75 22.48 -29.77 2.71
CA THR A 75 21.07 -30.12 2.86
C THR A 75 20.43 -30.38 1.48
N PRO A 76 19.84 -31.55 1.23
CA PRO A 76 19.25 -31.89 -0.06
C PRO A 76 17.98 -31.07 -0.36
N VAL A 77 17.80 -30.68 -1.62
CA VAL A 77 16.57 -30.01 -2.09
C VAL A 77 15.44 -31.02 -2.12
N LEU A 78 14.41 -30.82 -1.31
CA LEU A 78 13.20 -31.65 -1.31
C LEU A 78 12.23 -31.11 -2.38
N PRO A 79 11.93 -31.87 -3.45
CA PRO A 79 11.15 -31.37 -4.60
C PRO A 79 9.64 -31.25 -4.35
N GLN A 80 9.18 -31.38 -3.11
CA GLN A 80 7.77 -31.62 -2.76
C GLN A 80 7.13 -30.51 -1.90
N LEU A 81 7.77 -29.34 -1.82
CA LEU A 81 7.23 -28.12 -1.19
C LEU A 81 7.28 -26.94 -2.16
#